data_AF-A0A3A0UU19-F1
#
_entry.id   AF-A0A3A0UU19-F1
#
_cell.length_a   1.000
_cell.length_b   1.000
_cell.length_c   1.000
_cell.angle_alpha   90.00
_cell.angle_beta   90.00
_cell.angle_gamma   90.00
#
_symmetry.space_group_name_H-M   'P 1'
#
loop_
_entity.id
_entity.type
_entity.pdbx_description
1 polymer ?
#
loop_
_entity_poly.entity_id
_entity_poly.type
_entity_poly.pdbx_seq_one_letter_code
_entity_poly.pdbx_strand_id
1 'polypeptide(L)'
;VDPIDDIEVINMELVLADLESVDKRLPKVEKMARQKDKDAVNETRILSRIKEALEEGNPVRSLEFTEEDQKFIDQAQLLTSKKMLYIANVGEDEIGDDDNEKVKLIREYAAKEDSEVIVISAKIEEEIAVLEDEDREMFLEDLGI
;
A
#
# COMPACT_ATOMS: atom_id res chain seq x y z
N VAL A 1 -10.28 -10.30 -16.36
CA VAL A 1 -9.54 -9.34 -15.52
C VAL A 1 -9.55 -9.96 -14.14
N ASP A 2 -8.37 -10.32 -13.66
CA ASP A 2 -8.16 -10.90 -12.34
C ASP A 2 -7.62 -9.78 -11.43
N PRO A 3 -8.35 -9.36 -10.40
CA PRO A 3 -7.91 -8.27 -9.54
C PRO A 3 -6.64 -8.62 -8.74
N ILE A 4 -6.38 -9.91 -8.49
CA ILE A 4 -5.20 -10.34 -7.73
C ILE A 4 -3.95 -10.15 -8.58
N ASP A 5 -3.98 -10.57 -9.85
CA ASP A 5 -2.87 -10.35 -10.78
C ASP A 5 -2.53 -8.84 -10.88
N ASP A 6 -3.55 -7.98 -10.98
CA ASP A 6 -3.37 -6.53 -11.05
C ASP A 6 -2.72 -5.97 -9.77
N ILE A 7 -3.13 -6.44 -8.59
CA ILE A 7 -2.54 -6.06 -7.30
C ILE A 7 -1.08 -6.50 -7.21
N GLU A 8 -0.78 -7.75 -7.58
CA GLU A 8 0.58 -8.31 -7.53
C GLU A 8 1.54 -7.57 -8.46
N VAL A 9 1.08 -7.19 -9.66
CA VAL A 9 1.87 -6.39 -10.61
C VAL A 9 2.25 -5.04 -9.98
N ILE A 10 1.27 -4.31 -9.43
CA ILE A 10 1.53 -3.00 -8.81
C ILE A 10 2.47 -3.15 -7.60
N ASN A 11 2.24 -4.15 -6.73
CA ASN A 11 3.11 -4.38 -5.58
C ASN A 11 4.55 -4.70 -5.99
N MET A 12 4.73 -5.53 -7.02
CA MET A 12 6.05 -5.84 -7.56
C MET A 12 6.73 -4.60 -8.14
N GLU A 13 6.02 -3.76 -8.90
CA GLU A 13 6.57 -2.50 -9.43
C GLU A 13 7.04 -1.56 -8.32
N LEU A 14 6.26 -1.42 -7.23
CA LEU A 14 6.63 -0.62 -6.07
C LEU A 14 7.87 -1.18 -5.35
N VAL A 15 7.94 -2.50 -5.18
CA VAL A 15 9.09 -3.18 -4.58
C VAL A 15 10.36 -2.94 -5.40
N LEU A 16 10.27 -3.07 -6.73
CA LEU A 16 11.41 -2.83 -7.63
C LEU A 16 11.88 -1.38 -7.60
N ALA A 17 10.96 -0.42 -7.53
CA ALA A 17 11.30 1.00 -7.42
C ALA A 17 12.04 1.31 -6.11
N ASP A 18 11.58 0.75 -4.99
CA ASP A 18 12.24 0.90 -3.70
C ASP A 18 13.60 0.19 -3.66
N LEU A 19 13.72 -1.00 -4.26
CA LEU A 19 14.98 -1.73 -4.35
C LEU A 19 16.04 -0.89 -5.08
N GLU A 20 15.67 -0.28 -6.21
CA GLU A 20 16.56 0.61 -6.96
C GLU A 20 17.00 1.83 -6.12
N SER A 21 16.08 2.40 -5.33
CA SER A 21 16.37 3.51 -4.41
C SER A 21 17.37 3.10 -3.32
N VAL A 22 17.14 1.94 -2.70
CA VAL A 22 18.00 1.38 -1.65
C VAL A 22 19.39 1.05 -2.19
N ASP A 23 19.48 0.43 -3.36
CA ASP A 23 20.75 0.09 -4.01
C ASP A 23 21.62 1.32 -4.32
N LYS A 24 21.00 2.45 -4.67
CA LYS A 24 21.72 3.70 -4.91
C LYS A 24 22.16 4.39 -3.61
N ARG A 25 21.41 4.19 -2.52
CA ARG A 25 21.64 4.86 -1.23
C ARG A 25 22.63 4.11 -0.34
N LEU A 26 22.48 2.79 -0.22
CA LEU A 26 23.21 1.94 0.71
C LEU A 26 24.75 2.12 0.61
N PRO A 27 25.39 2.13 -0.58
CA PRO A 27 26.84 2.29 -0.68
C PRO A 27 27.37 3.64 -0.14
N LYS A 28 26.55 4.71 -0.20
CA LYS A 28 26.92 6.04 0.30
C LYS A 28 26.90 6.05 1.83
N VAL A 29 25.87 5.46 2.41
CA VAL A 29 25.69 5.36 3.86
C VAL A 29 26.75 4.43 4.46
N GLU A 30 27.05 3.30 3.82
CA GLU A 30 28.13 2.39 4.23
C GLU A 30 29.49 3.10 4.31
N LYS A 31 29.78 3.99 3.35
CA LYS A 31 31.03 4.78 3.36
C LYS A 31 31.11 5.73 4.55
N MET A 32 29.97 6.29 4.99
CA MET A 32 29.88 7.14 6.17
C MET A 32 29.96 6.30 7.46
N ALA A 33 29.31 5.13 7.49
CA ALA A 33 29.38 4.19 8.60
C ALA A 33 30.82 3.74 8.90
N ARG A 34 31.63 3.50 7.86
CA ARG A 34 33.07 3.19 8.00
C ARG A 34 33.87 4.32 8.68
N GLN A 35 33.40 5.56 8.61
CA GLN A 35 33.98 6.71 9.32
C GLN A 35 33.49 6.84 10.77
N LYS A 36 32.78 5.82 11.28
CA LYS A 36 32.21 5.73 12.63
C LYS A 36 31.14 6.77 12.94
N ASP A 37 30.45 7.25 11.90
CA ASP A 37 29.20 7.99 12.08
C ASP A 37 28.13 7.02 12.63
N LYS A 38 27.59 7.31 13.82
CA LYS A 38 26.64 6.43 14.51
C LYS A 38 25.30 6.32 13.79
N ASP A 39 24.82 7.41 13.21
CA ASP A 39 23.54 7.39 12.49
C ASP A 39 23.70 6.62 11.18
N ALA A 40 24.82 6.79 10.47
CA ALA A 40 25.10 6.01 9.27
C ALA A 40 25.26 4.50 9.54
N VAL A 41 25.81 4.11 10.69
CA VAL A 41 25.89 2.68 11.09
C VAL A 41 24.48 2.10 11.25
N ASN A 42 23.59 2.82 11.93
CA ASN A 42 22.21 2.38 12.12
C ASN A 42 21.45 2.34 10.79
N GLU A 43 21.54 3.40 9.99
CA GLU A 43 20.89 3.46 8.68
C GLU A 43 21.36 2.34 7.75
N THR A 44 22.67 2.01 7.76
CA THR A 44 23.21 0.87 7.00
C THR A 44 22.54 -0.43 7.42
N ARG A 45 22.45 -0.71 8.73
CA ARG A 45 21.78 -1.92 9.25
C ARG A 45 20.33 -2.01 8.77
N ILE A 46 19.60 -0.89 8.80
CA ILE A 46 18.19 -0.85 8.38
C ILE A 46 18.05 -1.06 6.88
N LEU A 47 18.81 -0.32 6.07
CA LEU A 47 18.77 -0.42 4.62
C LEU A 47 19.22 -1.80 4.12
N SER A 48 20.17 -2.46 4.80
CA SER A 48 20.55 -3.84 4.47
C SER A 48 19.40 -4.82 4.69
N ARG A 49 18.71 -4.74 5.84
CA ARG A 49 17.54 -5.58 6.13
C ARG A 49 16.37 -5.30 5.17
N ILE A 50 16.14 -4.03 4.83
CA ILE A 50 15.14 -3.64 3.84
C ILE A 50 15.48 -4.23 2.46
N LYS A 51 16.75 -4.14 2.05
CA LYS A 51 17.21 -4.67 0.77
C LYS A 51 16.94 -6.17 0.66
N GLU A 52 17.28 -6.95 1.69
CA GLU A 52 17.03 -8.41 1.71
C GLU A 52 15.54 -8.72 1.48
N ALA A 53 14.64 -8.00 2.15
CA ALA A 53 13.20 -8.20 1.97
C ALA A 53 12.73 -7.84 0.56
N LEU A 54 13.20 -6.71 0.02
CA LEU A 54 12.84 -6.26 -1.32
C LEU A 54 13.35 -7.21 -2.42
N GLU A 55 14.54 -7.80 -2.24
CA GLU A 55 15.08 -8.83 -3.15
C GLU A 55 14.24 -10.12 -3.13
N GLU A 56 13.58 -10.42 -2.02
CA GLU A 56 12.61 -11.52 -1.89
C GLU A 56 11.20 -11.17 -2.41
N GLY A 57 10.98 -9.93 -2.88
CA GLY A 57 9.67 -9.46 -3.34
C GLY A 57 8.77 -8.93 -2.22
N ASN A 58 9.27 -8.83 -0.99
CA ASN A 58 8.48 -8.40 0.16
C ASN A 58 8.51 -6.87 0.32
N PRO A 59 7.36 -6.21 0.51
CA PRO A 59 7.30 -4.76 0.71
C PRO A 59 7.83 -4.36 2.09
N VAL A 60 8.37 -3.14 2.24
CA VAL A 60 8.96 -2.68 3.51
C VAL A 60 7.97 -2.70 4.69
N ARG A 61 6.68 -2.47 4.42
CA ARG A 61 5.60 -2.53 5.42
C ARG A 61 5.42 -3.91 6.07
N SER A 62 5.91 -5.00 5.47
CA SER A 62 5.86 -6.33 6.07
C SER A 62 6.95 -6.57 7.12
N LEU A 63 7.88 -5.62 7.29
CA LEU A 63 8.96 -5.71 8.26
C LEU A 63 8.63 -4.95 9.54
N GLU A 64 8.91 -5.57 10.68
CA GLU A 64 8.81 -4.91 11.98
C GLU A 64 10.11 -4.18 12.34
N PHE A 65 9.99 -2.93 12.76
CA PHE A 65 11.11 -2.11 13.21
C PHE A 65 10.83 -1.51 14.59
N THR A 66 11.89 -1.16 15.32
CA THR A 66 11.76 -0.45 16.60
C THR A 66 11.39 1.02 16.37
N GLU A 67 10.86 1.68 17.39
CA GLU A 67 10.59 3.12 17.33
C GLU A 67 11.85 3.95 17.01
N GLU A 68 13.01 3.51 17.49
CA GLU A 68 14.30 4.15 17.21
C GLU A 68 14.72 4.02 15.74
N ASP A 69 14.33 2.93 15.09
CA ASP A 69 14.65 2.61 13.70
C ASP A 69 13.75 3.38 12.72
N GLN A 70 12.53 3.75 13.15
CA GLN A 70 11.52 4.39 12.31
C GLN A 70 12.03 5.67 11.64
N LYS A 71 12.85 6.47 12.34
CA LYS A 71 13.42 7.70 11.79
C LYS A 71 14.22 7.47 10.49
N PHE A 72 14.90 6.33 10.37
CA PHE A 72 15.72 6.01 9.20
C PHE A 72 14.87 5.52 8.02
N ILE A 73 13.77 4.82 8.31
CA ILE A 73 12.78 4.37 7.32
C ILE A 73 12.07 5.59 6.72
N ASP A 74 11.64 6.51 7.58
CA ASP A 74 10.97 7.73 7.14
C ASP A 74 11.92 8.59 6.29
N GLN A 75 13.20 8.66 6.65
CA GLN A 75 14.21 9.34 5.83
C GLN A 75 14.50 8.64 4.50
N ALA A 76 14.25 7.34 4.40
CA ALA A 76 14.41 6.56 3.17
C ALA A 76 13.33 6.88 2.12
N GLN A 77 12.17 7.39 2.55
CA GLN A 77 11.06 7.81 1.67
C GLN A 77 10.63 6.70 0.69
N LEU A 78 10.61 5.46 1.17
CA LEU A 78 10.24 4.29 0.39
C LEU A 78 8.71 4.24 0.19
N LEU A 79 8.27 3.77 -0.96
CA LEU A 79 6.85 3.68 -1.30
C LEU A 79 6.16 2.55 -0.54
N THR A 80 6.83 1.40 -0.46
CA THR A 80 6.34 0.17 0.16
C THR A 80 6.37 0.20 1.69
N SER A 81 6.92 1.24 2.32
CA SER A 81 6.86 1.43 3.77
C SER A 81 5.54 2.06 4.24
N LYS A 82 4.72 2.59 3.33
CA LYS A 82 3.45 3.23 3.65
C LYS A 82 2.37 2.17 3.92
N LYS A 83 1.27 2.54 4.57
CA LYS A 83 0.09 1.66 4.67
C LYS A 83 -0.64 1.61 3.32
N MET A 84 -1.28 0.47 3.03
CA MET A 84 -2.10 0.28 1.83
C MET A 84 -3.58 0.28 2.18
N LEU A 85 -4.38 0.80 1.24
CA LEU A 85 -5.83 0.76 1.25
C LEU A 85 -6.26 0.32 -0.14
N TYR A 86 -6.97 -0.80 -0.22
CA TYR A 86 -7.49 -1.31 -1.47
C TYR A 86 -8.89 -0.74 -1.71
N ILE A 87 -9.08 -0.14 -2.88
CA ILE A 87 -10.38 0.36 -3.33
C ILE A 87 -10.89 -0.59 -4.41
N ALA A 88 -11.86 -1.42 -4.05
CA ALA A 88 -12.52 -2.32 -4.98
C ALA A 88 -13.65 -1.57 -5.68
N ASN A 89 -13.41 -1.13 -6.92
CA ASN A 89 -14.40 -0.46 -7.73
C ASN A 89 -15.30 -1.49 -8.42
N VAL A 90 -16.58 -1.52 -8.06
CA VAL A 90 -17.59 -2.46 -8.56
C VAL A 90 -18.65 -1.77 -9.41
N GLY A 91 -19.42 -2.57 -10.17
CA GLY A 91 -20.59 -2.06 -10.88
C GLY A 91 -21.65 -1.51 -9.91
N GLU A 92 -22.54 -0.66 -10.42
CA GLU A 92 -23.64 -0.07 -9.63
C GLU A 92 -24.54 -1.15 -9.04
N ASP A 93 -24.81 -2.19 -9.82
CA ASP A 93 -25.67 -3.33 -9.42
C ASP A 93 -24.97 -4.29 -8.43
N GLU A 94 -23.66 -4.11 -8.22
CA GLU A 94 -22.81 -4.96 -7.36
C GLU A 94 -22.43 -4.25 -6.05
N ILE A 95 -22.88 -3.02 -5.85
CA ILE A 95 -22.65 -2.29 -4.61
C ILE A 95 -23.50 -2.90 -3.48
N GLY A 96 -22.91 -3.12 -2.31
CA GLY A 96 -23.57 -3.83 -1.21
C GLY A 96 -23.75 -5.34 -1.45
N ASP A 97 -23.29 -5.89 -2.58
CA ASP A 97 -23.25 -7.33 -2.82
C ASP A 97 -22.06 -7.97 -2.09
N ASP A 98 -22.31 -8.45 -0.87
CA ASP A 98 -21.34 -9.20 -0.08
C ASP A 98 -20.93 -10.53 -0.72
N ASP A 99 -21.66 -11.01 -1.74
CA ASP A 99 -21.38 -12.26 -2.44
C ASP A 99 -20.47 -12.10 -3.67
N ASN A 100 -20.02 -10.88 -3.99
CA ASN A 100 -19.10 -10.66 -5.10
C ASN A 100 -17.75 -11.38 -4.89
N GLU A 101 -17.53 -12.46 -5.64
CA GLU A 101 -16.34 -13.31 -5.53
C GLU A 101 -15.02 -12.55 -5.72
N LYS A 102 -14.98 -11.53 -6.58
CA LYS A 102 -13.77 -10.72 -6.79
C LYS A 102 -13.46 -9.86 -5.57
N VAL A 103 -14.49 -9.26 -4.96
CA VAL A 103 -14.35 -8.48 -3.72
C VAL A 103 -13.86 -9.39 -2.58
N LYS A 104 -14.40 -10.61 -2.47
CA LYS A 104 -13.94 -11.60 -1.50
C LYS A 104 -12.44 -11.92 -1.67
N LEU A 105 -11.99 -12.18 -2.90
CA LEU A 105 -10.58 -12.41 -3.20
C LEU A 105 -9.69 -11.23 -2.78
N ILE A 106 -10.09 -9.99 -3.07
CA ILE A 106 -9.35 -8.78 -2.67
C ILE A 106 -9.30 -8.67 -1.14
N ARG A 107 -10.41 -8.93 -0.44
CA ARG A 107 -10.45 -8.92 1.04
C ARG A 107 -9.53 -9.97 1.65
N GLU A 108 -9.52 -11.19 1.09
CA GLU A 108 -8.62 -12.26 1.53
C GLU A 108 -7.15 -11.91 1.29
N TYR A 109 -6.83 -11.28 0.15
CA TYR A 109 -5.48 -10.81 -0.14
C TYR A 109 -5.05 -9.72 0.85
N ALA A 110 -5.86 -8.68 1.01
CA ALA A 110 -5.57 -7.54 1.87
C ALA A 110 -5.42 -7.93 3.35
N ALA A 111 -6.19 -8.92 3.82
CA ALA A 111 -6.08 -9.44 5.18
C ALA A 111 -4.72 -10.10 5.47
N LYS A 112 -4.02 -10.65 4.46
CA LYS A 112 -2.66 -11.20 4.63
C LYS A 112 -1.62 -10.11 4.88
N GLU A 113 -1.90 -8.89 4.44
CA GLU A 113 -1.00 -7.73 4.53
C GLU A 113 -1.49 -6.68 5.55
N ASP A 114 -2.45 -7.04 6.41
CA ASP A 114 -3.08 -6.12 7.39
C ASP A 114 -3.57 -4.81 6.75
N SER A 115 -4.15 -4.93 5.54
CA SER A 115 -4.63 -3.80 4.74
C SER A 115 -6.15 -3.76 4.67
N GLU A 116 -6.71 -2.56 4.65
CA GLU A 116 -8.15 -2.34 4.58
C GLU A 116 -8.66 -2.41 3.13
N VAL A 117 -9.93 -2.80 2.96
CA VAL A 117 -10.61 -2.82 1.67
C VAL A 117 -11.92 -2.06 1.76
N ILE A 118 -12.06 -1.05 0.90
CA ILE A 118 -13.30 -0.28 0.72
C ILE A 118 -13.87 -0.63 -0.65
N VAL A 119 -15.16 -0.98 -0.67
CA VAL A 119 -15.90 -1.23 -1.91
C VAL A 119 -16.63 0.04 -2.26
N ILE A 120 -16.46 0.52 -3.49
CA ILE A 120 -17.16 1.69 -4.01
C ILE A 120 -17.68 1.39 -5.40
N SER A 121 -18.66 2.17 -5.86
CA SER A 121 -18.93 2.30 -7.29
C SER A 121 -18.59 3.71 -7.73
N ALA A 122 -17.52 3.87 -8.51
CA ALA A 122 -17.08 5.18 -8.96
C ALA A 122 -18.17 5.94 -9.76
N LYS A 123 -19.11 5.21 -10.39
CA LYS A 123 -20.22 5.80 -11.14
C LYS A 123 -21.28 6.38 -10.21
N ILE A 124 -21.68 5.64 -9.17
CA ILE A 124 -22.57 6.15 -8.11
C ILE A 124 -21.94 7.36 -7.41
N GLU A 125 -20.64 7.31 -7.09
CA GLU A 125 -19.92 8.43 -6.47
C GLU A 125 -19.88 9.68 -7.36
N GLU A 126 -19.73 9.51 -8.68
CA GLU A 126 -19.80 10.61 -9.65
C GLU A 126 -21.21 11.24 -9.70
N GLU A 127 -22.26 10.40 -9.70
CA GLU A 127 -23.65 10.86 -9.68
C GLU A 127 -23.97 11.61 -8.37
N ILE A 128 -23.53 11.10 -7.22
CA ILE A 128 -23.72 11.75 -5.90
C ILE A 128 -22.97 13.09 -5.80
N ALA A 129 -21.80 13.21 -6.45
CA ALA A 129 -20.98 14.41 -6.39
C ALA A 129 -21.64 15.63 -7.06
N VAL A 130 -22.60 15.42 -7.97
CA VAL A 130 -23.31 16.48 -8.69
C VAL A 130 -24.72 16.77 -8.13
N LEU A 131 -25.20 15.96 -7.19
CA LEU A 131 -26.49 16.17 -6.51
C LEU A 131 -26.37 17.23 -5.41
N GLU A 132 -27.46 17.97 -5.18
CA GLU A 132 -27.59 18.82 -3.99
C GLU A 132 -27.83 17.97 -2.74
N ASP A 133 -27.53 18.52 -1.56
CA ASP A 133 -27.57 17.77 -0.29
C ASP A 133 -28.94 17.14 0.00
N GLU A 134 -30.03 17.78 -0.44
CA GLU A 134 -31.41 17.28 -0.26
C GLU A 134 -31.73 16.04 -1.13
N ASP A 135 -31.09 15.91 -2.29
CA ASP A 135 -31.32 14.80 -3.23
C ASP A 135 -30.40 13.60 -2.93
N ARG A 136 -29.31 13.82 -2.17
CA ARG A 136 -28.31 12.80 -1.86
C ARG A 136 -28.85 11.69 -0.96
N GLU A 137 -29.55 12.03 0.13
CA GLU A 137 -30.10 11.02 1.05
C GLU A 137 -31.13 10.14 0.33
N MET A 138 -31.99 10.73 -0.49
CA MET A 138 -33.00 9.98 -1.26
C MET A 138 -32.35 9.03 -2.27
N PHE A 139 -31.27 9.46 -2.93
CA PHE A 139 -30.54 8.64 -3.89
C PHE A 139 -29.81 7.45 -3.23
N LEU A 140 -29.23 7.67 -2.04
CA LEU A 140 -28.60 6.61 -1.25
C LEU A 140 -29.63 5.57 -0.76
N GLU A 141 -30.78 6.04 -0.26
CA GLU A 141 -31.89 5.16 0.15
C GLU A 141 -32.41 4.29 -1.00
N ASP A 142 -32.55 4.85 -2.20
CA ASP A 142 -33.00 4.12 -3.41
C ASP A 142 -32.00 3.04 -3.85
N LEU A 143 -30.70 3.24 -3.58
CA LEU A 143 -29.63 2.27 -3.85
C LEU A 143 -29.44 1.25 -2.72
N GLY A 144 -30.10 1.44 -1.58
CA GLY A 144 -30.04 0.53 -0.43
C GLY A 144 -28.73 0.63 0.37
N ILE A 145 -28.09 1.80 0.36
CA ILE A 145 -26.80 2.08 1.05
C ILE A 145 -26.99 3.19 2.08
#